data_AF-A0A430QT60-F1
#
_entry.id   AF-A0A430QT60-F1
#
_cell.length_a   1.000
_cell.length_b   1.000
_cell.length_c   1.000
_cell.angle_alpha   90.00
_cell.angle_beta   90.00
_cell.angle_gamma   90.00
#
_symmetry.space_group_name_H-M   'P 1'
#
loop_
_entity.id
_entity.type
_entity.pdbx_description
1 polymer ?
#
loop_
_entity_poly.entity_id
_entity_poly.type
_entity_poly.pdbx_seq_one_letter_code
_entity_poly.pdbx_strand_id
1 'polypeptide(L)'
;LLSFIILLFYFSQESLYTLLKAYTIRHPEKGYCQGQAPLAAVLLMFMPEVDAFWTFNEICERYLESYYDDGLERVQIDGDVLYALLKSIHPPIYKFLLNTDDNNNDNNRCCY
;
A
#
# COMPACT_ATOMS: atom_id res chain seq x y z
N LEU A 1 -19.60 -5.66 -15.91
CA LEU A 1 -18.62 -5.99 -14.85
C LEU A 1 -17.77 -4.78 -14.47
N LEU A 2 -16.94 -4.21 -15.36
CA LEU A 2 -16.14 -3.01 -15.06
C LEU A 2 -16.98 -1.82 -14.57
N SER A 3 -18.12 -1.54 -15.21
CA SER A 3 -18.99 -0.44 -14.79
C SER A 3 -19.64 -0.66 -13.41
N PHE A 4 -19.83 -1.92 -12.99
CA PHE A 4 -20.32 -2.24 -11.64
C PHE A 4 -19.23 -2.10 -10.59
N ILE A 5 -17.99 -2.49 -10.93
CA ILE A 5 -16.82 -2.31 -10.05
C ILE A 5 -16.53 -0.82 -9.84
N ILE A 6 -16.61 0.00 -10.90
CA ILE A 6 -16.41 1.45 -10.81
C ILE A 6 -17.52 2.10 -9.96
N LEU A 7 -18.78 1.68 -10.11
CA LEU A 7 -19.89 2.22 -9.31
C LEU A 7 -19.78 1.82 -7.82
N LEU A 8 -19.35 0.58 -7.55
CA LEU A 8 -19.04 0.12 -6.19
C LEU A 8 -17.86 0.89 -5.59
N PHE A 9 -16.83 1.18 -6.39
CA PHE A 9 -15.69 2.00 -5.97
C PHE A 9 -16.13 3.42 -5.60
N TYR A 10 -17.01 4.02 -6.40
CA TYR A 10 -17.53 5.37 -6.14
C TYR A 10 -18.41 5.43 -4.89
N PHE A 11 -19.29 4.44 -4.68
CA PHE A 11 -20.11 4.35 -3.45
C PHE A 11 -19.25 4.10 -2.20
N SER A 12 -18.17 3.33 -2.34
CA SER A 12 -17.26 3.03 -1.23
C SER A 12 -16.40 4.22 -0.78
N GLN A 13 -16.38 5.35 -1.50
CA GLN A 13 -15.45 6.44 -1.21
C GLN A 13 -15.68 7.08 0.17
N GLU A 14 -16.96 7.26 0.57
CA GLU A 14 -17.31 7.80 1.90
C GLU A 14 -17.02 6.79 3.03
N SER A 15 -17.34 5.51 2.82
CA SER A 15 -16.99 4.44 3.79
C SER A 15 -15.48 4.24 3.89
N LEU A 16 -14.74 4.39 2.79
CA LEU A 16 -13.29 4.33 2.77
C LEU A 16 -12.68 5.49 3.56
N TYR A 17 -13.16 6.72 3.33
CA TYR A 17 -12.74 7.87 4.11
C TYR A 17 -13.03 7.69 5.60
N THR A 18 -14.23 7.20 5.94
CA THR A 18 -14.65 6.98 7.33
C THR A 18 -13.79 5.91 8.00
N LEU A 19 -13.53 4.79 7.33
CA LEU A 19 -12.69 3.70 7.84
C LEU A 19 -11.25 4.17 8.08
N LEU A 20 -10.64 4.85 7.11
CA LEU A 20 -9.26 5.35 7.21
C LEU A 20 -9.13 6.44 8.29
N LYS A 21 -10.12 7.32 8.39
CA LYS A 21 -10.19 8.34 9.43
C LYS A 21 -10.33 7.71 10.82
N ALA A 22 -11.22 6.73 10.99
CA ALA A 22 -11.38 6.01 12.23
C ALA A 22 -10.09 5.31 12.66
N TYR A 23 -9.36 4.73 11.69
CA TYR A 23 -8.07 4.09 11.95
C TYR A 23 -7.02 5.12 12.41
N THR A 24 -6.90 6.24 11.72
CA THR A 24 -5.94 7.31 12.08
C THR A 24 -6.23 7.91 13.45
N ILE A 25 -7.51 8.05 13.81
CA ILE A 25 -7.93 8.53 15.14
C ILE A 25 -7.58 7.50 16.23
N ARG A 26 -7.71 6.21 15.93
CA ARG A 26 -7.38 5.12 16.86
C ARG A 26 -5.88 4.97 17.08
N HIS A 27 -5.07 5.20 16.03
CA HIS A 27 -3.61 5.02 16.01
C HIS A 27 -2.89 6.31 15.62
N PRO A 28 -2.95 7.35 16.47
CA PRO A 28 -2.36 8.65 16.17
C PRO A 28 -0.84 8.60 15.97
N GLU A 29 -0.17 7.59 16.51
CA GLU A 29 1.27 7.37 16.39
C GLU A 29 1.70 6.79 15.04
N LYS A 30 0.83 6.03 14.36
CA LYS A 30 1.10 5.44 13.05
C LYS A 30 0.64 6.32 11.89
N GLY A 31 -0.42 7.10 12.12
CA GLY A 31 -0.99 7.97 11.10
C GLY A 31 -1.57 7.21 9.90
N TYR A 32 -1.69 7.93 8.77
CA TYR A 32 -2.16 7.40 7.50
C TYR A 32 -1.01 7.33 6.48
N CYS A 33 -0.76 6.14 5.95
CA CYS A 33 0.13 5.93 4.81
C CYS A 33 -0.70 5.74 3.53
N GLN A 34 -0.28 6.34 2.41
CA GLN A 34 -1.00 6.24 1.13
C GLN A 34 -1.22 4.78 0.68
N GLY A 35 -0.32 3.87 1.08
CA GLY A 35 -0.43 2.44 0.79
C GLY A 35 -1.60 1.72 1.50
N GLN A 36 -2.29 2.36 2.45
CA GLN A 36 -3.39 1.77 3.21
C GLN A 36 -4.74 1.83 2.50
N ALA A 37 -4.99 2.87 1.68
CA ALA A 37 -6.27 3.05 1.01
C ALA A 37 -6.66 1.89 0.06
N PRO A 38 -5.75 1.33 -0.77
CA PRO A 38 -6.08 0.18 -1.60
C PRO A 38 -6.48 -1.06 -0.79
N LEU A 39 -5.80 -1.30 0.34
CA LEU A 39 -6.12 -2.42 1.24
C LEU A 39 -7.51 -2.26 1.85
N ALA A 40 -7.82 -1.09 2.42
CA ALA A 40 -9.12 -0.80 2.98
C ALA A 40 -10.25 -0.87 1.92
N ALA A 41 -9.99 -0.38 0.71
CA ALA A 41 -10.96 -0.44 -0.39
C ALA A 41 -11.31 -1.89 -0.77
N VAL A 42 -10.30 -2.78 -0.86
CA VAL A 42 -10.54 -4.21 -1.13
C VAL A 42 -11.39 -4.84 -0.03
N LEU A 43 -11.11 -4.56 1.25
CA LEU A 43 -11.91 -5.09 2.35
C LEU A 43 -13.38 -4.63 2.24
N LEU A 44 -13.62 -3.34 1.97
CA LEU A 44 -14.96 -2.78 1.80
C LEU A 44 -15.73 -3.37 0.60
N MET A 45 -15.05 -3.96 -0.38
CA MET A 45 -15.73 -4.69 -1.48
C MET A 45 -16.31 -6.03 -1.03
N PHE A 46 -15.75 -6.65 0.01
CA PHE A 46 -16.12 -8.01 0.42
C PHE A 46 -16.90 -8.06 1.74
N MET A 47 -16.83 -7.02 2.58
CA MET A 47 -17.49 -7.02 3.88
C MET A 47 -18.05 -5.63 4.26
N PRO A 48 -19.02 -5.56 5.20
CA PRO A 48 -19.56 -4.30 5.71
C PRO A 48 -18.49 -3.43 6.38
N GLU A 49 -18.74 -2.12 6.46
CA GLU A 49 -17.79 -1.12 6.95
C GLU A 49 -17.18 -1.43 8.33
N VAL A 50 -18.00 -1.89 9.28
CA VAL A 50 -17.54 -2.19 10.65
C VAL A 50 -16.62 -3.41 10.65
N ASP A 51 -16.98 -4.47 9.92
CA ASP A 51 -16.16 -5.69 9.83
C ASP A 51 -14.87 -5.41 9.06
N ALA A 52 -14.95 -4.56 8.02
CA ALA A 52 -13.81 -4.10 7.24
C ALA A 52 -12.83 -3.33 8.13
N PHE A 53 -13.32 -2.46 9.01
CA PHE A 53 -12.49 -1.71 9.94
C PHE A 53 -11.70 -2.62 10.89
N TRP A 54 -12.38 -3.58 11.56
CA TRP A 54 -11.69 -4.48 12.49
C TRP A 54 -10.70 -5.41 11.78
N THR A 55 -11.07 -5.89 10.60
CA THR A 55 -10.18 -6.72 9.77
C THR A 55 -8.97 -5.91 9.31
N PHE A 56 -9.18 -4.67 8.84
CA PHE A 56 -8.12 -3.75 8.45
C PHE A 56 -7.18 -3.46 9.62
N ASN A 57 -7.73 -3.19 10.81
CA ASN A 57 -6.98 -2.95 12.03
C ASN A 57 -6.05 -4.12 12.38
N GLU A 58 -6.58 -5.34 12.40
CA GLU A 58 -5.79 -6.56 12.68
C GLU A 58 -4.72 -6.81 11.61
N ILE A 59 -5.01 -6.55 10.33
CA ILE A 59 -4.01 -6.67 9.26
C ILE A 59 -2.85 -5.70 9.50
N CYS A 60 -3.16 -4.43 9.75
CA CYS A 60 -2.17 -3.40 9.99
C CYS A 60 -1.37 -3.63 11.27
N GLU A 61 -2.00 -4.14 12.34
CA GLU A 61 -1.32 -4.36 13.61
C GLU A 61 -0.50 -5.66 13.66
N ARG A 62 -0.97 -6.75 13.03
CA ARG A 62 -0.35 -8.08 13.20
C ARG A 62 0.45 -8.57 12.01
N TYR A 63 0.03 -8.21 10.79
CA TYR A 63 0.67 -8.70 9.56
C TYR A 63 1.58 -7.66 8.94
N LEU A 64 1.24 -6.38 9.08
CA LEU A 64 1.98 -5.24 8.54
C LEU A 64 2.58 -4.40 9.68
N GLU A 65 2.96 -5.05 10.77
CA GLU A 65 3.63 -4.39 11.90
C GLU A 65 4.89 -3.67 11.42
N SER A 66 4.97 -2.38 11.71
CA SER A 66 6.04 -1.47 11.26
C SER A 66 6.26 -1.41 9.75
N TYR A 67 5.31 -1.90 8.94
CA TYR A 67 5.39 -1.80 7.48
C TYR A 67 5.09 -0.38 6.99
N TYR A 68 4.28 0.36 7.74
CA TYR A 68 3.86 1.73 7.45
C TYR A 68 4.48 2.77 8.40
N ASP A 69 5.52 2.39 9.15
CA ASP A 69 6.21 3.31 10.06
C ASP A 69 7.01 4.36 9.29
N ASP A 70 7.39 5.43 10.00
CA ASP A 70 8.21 6.51 9.46
C ASP A 70 9.48 5.98 8.78
N GLY A 71 9.65 6.30 7.50
CA GLY A 71 10.79 5.87 6.68
C GLY A 71 10.59 4.55 5.94
N LEU A 72 9.46 3.85 6.12
CA LEU A 72 9.06 2.68 5.32
C LEU A 72 10.16 1.61 5.16
N GLU A 73 10.98 1.41 6.20
CA GLU A 73 12.19 0.57 6.12
C GLU A 73 11.87 -0.87 5.68
N ARG A 74 10.76 -1.44 6.16
CA ARG A 74 10.34 -2.79 5.73
C ARG A 74 9.96 -2.85 4.26
N VAL A 75 9.33 -1.80 3.75
CA VAL A 75 8.99 -1.70 2.32
C VAL A 75 10.27 -1.66 1.48
N GLN A 76 11.28 -0.93 1.95
CA GLN A 76 12.58 -0.88 1.27
C GLN A 76 13.28 -2.25 1.27
N ILE A 77 13.26 -2.96 2.40
CA ILE A 77 13.82 -4.32 2.50
C ILE A 77 13.12 -5.29 1.53
N ASP A 78 11.80 -5.27 1.47
CA ASP A 78 11.03 -6.10 0.53
C ASP A 78 11.34 -5.71 -0.93
N GLY A 79 11.58 -4.42 -1.19
CA GLY A 79 12.10 -3.92 -2.45
C GLY A 79 13.45 -4.55 -2.82
N ASP A 80 14.42 -4.55 -1.91
CA ASP A 80 15.74 -5.15 -2.12
C ASP A 80 15.66 -6.65 -2.41
N VAL A 81 14.80 -7.37 -1.67
CA VAL A 81 14.54 -8.80 -1.90
C VAL A 81 13.94 -9.00 -3.29
N LEU A 82 12.97 -8.18 -3.70
CA LEU A 82 12.39 -8.24 -5.04
C LEU A 82 13.44 -7.98 -6.12
N TYR A 83 14.30 -6.97 -5.96
CA TYR A 83 15.38 -6.67 -6.90
C TYR A 83 16.38 -7.83 -7.00
N ALA A 84 16.73 -8.46 -5.89
CA ALA A 84 17.61 -9.63 -5.86
C ALA A 84 16.99 -10.83 -6.58
N LEU A 85 15.70 -11.10 -6.35
CA LEU A 85 14.95 -12.16 -7.04
C LEU A 85 14.84 -11.88 -8.54
N LEU A 86 14.52 -10.65 -8.92
CA LEU A 86 14.38 -10.25 -10.32
C LEU A 86 15.69 -10.39 -11.09
N LYS A 87 16.82 -10.06 -10.44
CA LYS A 87 18.16 -10.29 -10.99
C LYS A 87 18.42 -11.77 -11.27
N SER A 88 17.92 -12.67 -10.42
CA SER A 88 18.11 -14.12 -10.58
C SER A 88 17.17 -14.75 -11.61
N ILE A 89 15.90 -14.32 -11.64
CA ILE A 89 14.84 -14.94 -12.46
C ILE A 89 14.85 -14.36 -13.87
N HIS A 90 15.01 -13.04 -14.01
CA HIS A 90 14.93 -12.38 -15.32
C HIS A 90 15.93 -11.21 -15.46
N PRO A 91 17.23 -11.51 -15.66
CA PRO A 91 18.29 -10.52 -15.79
C PRO A 91 18.05 -9.40 -16.83
N PRO A 92 17.37 -9.63 -17.97
CA PRO A 92 17.07 -8.55 -18.92
C PRO A 92 16.14 -7.47 -18.36
N ILE A 93 15.16 -7.84 -17.53
CA ILE A 93 14.22 -6.87 -16.92
C ILE A 93 14.97 -6.09 -15.84
N TYR A 94 15.77 -6.78 -15.02
CA TYR A 94 16.61 -6.14 -14.03
C TYR A 94 17.54 -5.06 -14.64
N LYS A 95 18.19 -5.36 -15.78
CA LYS A 95 19.01 -4.37 -16.50
C LYS A 95 18.19 -3.19 -17.04
N PHE A 96 16.98 -3.46 -17.53
CA PHE A 96 16.08 -2.40 -18.02
C PHE A 96 15.65 -1.44 -16.90
N LEU A 97 15.30 -1.98 -15.72
CA LEU A 97 14.93 -1.17 -14.56
C LEU A 97 16.10 -0.29 -14.09
N LEU A 98 17.30 -0.87 -13.93
CA LEU A 98 18.50 -0.10 -13.56
C LEU A 98 18.81 1.04 -14.54
N ASN A 99 18.73 0.77 -15.84
CA ASN A 99 18.98 1.80 -16.86
C ASN A 99 17.94 2.93 -16.81
N THR A 100 16.73 2.67 -16.32
CA THR A 100 15.68 3.67 -16.19
C THR A 100 15.87 4.52 -14.93
N ASP A 101 16.40 3.92 -13.85
CA ASP A 101 16.75 4.62 -12.61
C ASP A 101 17.96 5.57 -12.83
N ASP A 102 18.96 5.16 -13.61
CA ASP A 102 20.13 6.00 -13.93
C ASP A 102 19.80 7.18 -14.86
N ASN A 103 18.81 7.04 -15.76
CA ASN A 103 18.38 8.13 -16.65
C ASN A 103 17.46 9.17 -15.97
N ASN A 104 16.98 8.90 -14.74
CA ASN A 104 16.16 9.82 -13.96
C ASN A 104 16.96 10.52 -12.83
N ASN A 105 18.29 10.42 -12.86
CA ASN A 105 19.16 10.94 -11.81
C ASN A 105 19.44 12.46 -11.92
N ASP A 106 18.40 13.24 -12.25
CA ASP A 106 18.30 14.65 -11.93
C ASP A 106 17.11 14.83 -10.97
N ASN A 107 17.41 14.77 -9.66
CA ASN A 107 16.62 15.35 -8.56
C ASN A 107 15.27 14.73 -8.17
N ASN A 108 15.16 13.42 -8.04
CA ASN A 108 14.35 12.85 -6.96
C ASN A 108 14.68 11.38 -6.76
N ARG A 109 15.55 11.10 -5.78
CA ARG A 109 15.43 9.88 -4.99
C ARG A 109 13.99 9.89 -4.51
N CYS A 110 13.12 9.08 -5.09
CA CYS A 110 11.75 8.92 -4.61
C CYS A 110 11.87 8.34 -3.20
N CYS A 111 12.01 9.25 -2.23
CA CYS A 111 11.66 9.05 -0.86
C CYS A 111 10.17 8.70 -0.88
N TYR A 112 9.89 7.41 -0.82
CA TYR A 112 8.80 6.93 0.00
C TYR A 112 9.37 6.72 1.39
#